data_AF-D5RIG5-F1
#
_entry.id   AF-D5RIG5-F1
#
_cell.length_a   1.000
_cell.length_b   1.000
_cell.length_c   1.000
_cell.angle_alpha   90.00
_cell.angle_beta   90.00
_cell.angle_gamma   90.00
#
_symmetry.space_group_name_H-M   'P 1'
#
loop_
_entity.id
_entity.type
_entity.pdbx_description
1 polymer ?
#
loop_
_entity_poly.entity_id
_entity_poly.type
_entity_poly.pdbx_seq_one_letter_code
_entity_poly.pdbx_strand_id
1 'polypeptide(L)'
;MSAPALIVLTGAGISAESGLATFRDPNGLWARHRIEDVATPEAFARDPARVHEFYNARRAQLRDPAVRPNAAHHALARLVAAWPGEALLVTQNVDDLHARAMPGMAAARLLPMHGELRKARCLRCGAVHPWEADLSTATPCPACGVAGGMRPHVVWFGETPLGLDRIEAAMARCGLFLSVGTSG
;
A
#
# COMPACT_ATOMS: atom_id res chain seq x y z
N MET A 1 32.35 6.14 12.95
CA MET A 1 31.75 6.07 11.60
C MET A 1 30.25 6.02 11.78
N SER A 2 29.47 6.82 11.05
CA SER A 2 28.00 6.71 11.05
C SER A 2 27.59 5.38 10.44
N ALA A 3 26.51 4.77 10.91
CA ALA A 3 26.00 3.55 10.29
C ALA A 3 25.55 3.81 8.85
N PRO A 4 25.72 2.84 7.93
CA PRO A 4 25.26 2.98 6.56
C PRO A 4 23.74 3.22 6.50
N ALA A 5 23.27 3.89 5.44
CA ALA A 5 21.83 4.03 5.23
C ALA A 5 21.19 2.66 4.95
N LEU A 6 20.09 2.37 5.64
CA LEU A 6 19.31 1.15 5.52
C LEU A 6 18.08 1.39 4.64
N ILE A 7 17.88 0.54 3.65
CA ILE A 7 16.64 0.49 2.87
C ILE A 7 16.04 -0.90 2.99
N VAL A 8 14.75 -0.95 3.30
CA VAL A 8 13.98 -2.19 3.34
C VAL A 8 12.90 -2.10 2.28
N LEU A 9 12.85 -3.04 1.35
CA LEU A 9 11.75 -3.21 0.40
C LEU A 9 10.91 -4.42 0.83
N THR A 10 9.62 -4.22 1.07
CA THR A 10 8.71 -5.32 1.39
C THR A 10 7.66 -5.55 0.30
N GLY A 11 7.33 -6.81 0.04
CA GLY A 11 6.24 -7.23 -0.84
C GLY A 11 5.17 -8.05 -0.12
N ALA A 12 4.21 -8.58 -0.88
CA ALA A 12 3.00 -9.21 -0.34
C ALA A 12 3.28 -10.42 0.56
N GLY A 13 4.40 -11.12 0.35
CA GLY A 13 4.80 -12.27 1.15
C GLY A 13 4.99 -11.95 2.63
N ILE A 14 5.34 -10.71 2.99
CA ILE A 14 5.46 -10.33 4.40
C ILE A 14 4.12 -10.36 5.14
N SER A 15 3.01 -10.16 4.42
CA SER A 15 1.65 -10.12 4.98
C SER A 15 0.92 -11.46 4.90
N ALA A 16 1.53 -12.50 4.32
CA ALA A 16 0.89 -13.80 4.13
C ALA A 16 0.51 -14.46 5.47
N GLU A 17 1.43 -14.47 6.45
CA GLU A 17 1.17 -15.00 7.80
C GLU A 17 0.16 -14.17 8.60
N SER A 18 -0.20 -12.99 8.11
CA SER A 18 -1.24 -12.12 8.69
C SER A 18 -2.64 -12.40 8.11
N GLY A 19 -2.81 -13.47 7.31
CA GLY A 19 -4.08 -13.84 6.70
C GLY A 19 -4.43 -13.05 5.43
N LEU A 20 -3.48 -12.29 4.88
CA LEU A 20 -3.66 -11.57 3.62
C LEU A 20 -3.08 -12.37 2.45
N ALA A 21 -3.96 -12.86 1.58
CA ALA A 21 -3.56 -13.58 0.38
C ALA A 21 -2.68 -12.71 -0.53
N THR A 22 -1.58 -13.29 -1.02
CA THR A 22 -0.65 -12.63 -1.95
C THR A 22 -1.23 -12.57 -3.36
N PHE A 23 -0.61 -11.80 -4.25
CA PHE A 23 -0.97 -11.77 -5.67
C PHE A 23 -0.82 -13.12 -6.38
N ARG A 24 0.08 -13.98 -5.90
CA ARG A 24 0.39 -15.28 -6.51
C ARG A 24 -0.29 -16.45 -5.79
N ASP A 25 -1.12 -16.16 -4.80
CA ASP A 25 -1.86 -17.18 -4.08
C ASP A 25 -2.96 -17.76 -5.00
N PRO A 26 -2.90 -19.05 -5.38
CA PRO A 26 -3.85 -19.66 -6.31
C PRO A 26 -5.28 -19.69 -5.77
N ASN A 27 -5.47 -19.53 -4.45
CA ASN A 27 -6.78 -19.47 -3.82
C ASN A 27 -7.14 -18.06 -3.34
N GLY A 28 -6.26 -17.08 -3.56
CA GLY A 28 -6.41 -15.70 -3.11
C GLY A 28 -7.49 -14.93 -3.88
N LEU A 29 -7.87 -13.76 -3.36
CA LEU A 29 -8.82 -12.85 -4.02
C LEU A 29 -8.39 -12.53 -5.46
N TRP A 30 -7.08 -12.39 -5.69
CA TRP A 30 -6.51 -12.14 -7.02
C TRP A 30 -6.65 -13.32 -7.98
N ALA A 31 -6.75 -14.57 -7.51
CA ALA A 31 -6.98 -15.71 -8.39
C ALA A 31 -8.42 -15.73 -8.96
N ARG A 32 -9.35 -14.99 -8.34
CA ARG A 32 -10.76 -14.91 -8.75
C ARG A 32 -11.04 -13.72 -9.68
N HIS A 33 -10.07 -12.82 -9.87
CA HIS A 33 -10.22 -11.63 -10.70
C HIS A 33 -9.01 -11.44 -11.60
N ARG A 34 -9.25 -11.18 -12.89
CA ARG A 34 -8.18 -10.74 -13.79
C ARG A 34 -7.70 -9.36 -13.37
N ILE A 35 -6.38 -9.14 -13.34
CA ILE A 35 -5.78 -7.85 -12.98
C ILE A 35 -6.34 -6.73 -13.86
N GLU A 36 -6.45 -6.99 -15.16
CA GLU A 36 -7.00 -6.08 -16.18
C GLU A 36 -8.47 -5.66 -15.97
N ASP A 37 -9.18 -6.32 -15.04
CA ASP A 37 -10.56 -6.01 -14.68
C ASP A 37 -10.71 -5.17 -13.41
N VAL A 38 -9.66 -5.08 -12.58
CA VAL A 38 -9.79 -4.47 -11.25
C VAL A 38 -8.64 -3.54 -10.86
N ALA A 39 -7.49 -3.58 -11.53
CA ALA A 39 -6.29 -2.87 -11.12
C ALA A 39 -5.57 -2.15 -12.26
N THR A 40 -6.34 -1.56 -13.19
CA THR A 40 -5.84 -0.67 -14.25
C THR A 40 -6.71 0.58 -14.38
N PRO A 41 -6.17 1.71 -14.89
CA PRO A 41 -6.99 2.88 -15.22
C PRO A 41 -8.12 2.55 -16.21
N GLU A 42 -7.87 1.67 -17.17
CA GLU A 42 -8.85 1.25 -18.18
C GLU A 42 -9.97 0.41 -17.56
N ALA A 43 -9.66 -0.41 -16.55
CA ALA A 43 -10.67 -1.15 -15.79
C ALA A 43 -11.63 -0.20 -15.07
N PHE A 44 -11.08 0.83 -14.42
CA PHE A 44 -11.89 1.81 -13.70
C PHE A 44 -12.73 2.69 -14.63
N ALA A 45 -12.18 3.07 -15.78
CA ALA A 45 -12.93 3.79 -16.80
C ALA A 45 -14.07 2.94 -17.40
N ARG A 46 -13.84 1.63 -17.56
CA ARG A 46 -14.81 0.67 -18.11
C ARG A 46 -15.93 0.34 -17.13
N ASP A 47 -15.59 0.01 -15.89
CA ASP A 47 -16.54 -0.41 -14.86
C ASP A 47 -16.06 0.01 -13.45
N PRO A 48 -16.29 1.27 -13.06
CA PRO A 48 -15.85 1.77 -11.76
C PRO A 48 -16.54 1.07 -10.58
N ALA A 49 -17.77 0.57 -10.77
CA ALA A 49 -18.51 -0.13 -9.73
C ALA A 49 -17.85 -1.46 -9.38
N ARG A 50 -17.44 -2.26 -10.38
CA ARG A 50 -16.71 -3.51 -10.16
C ARG A 50 -15.35 -3.29 -9.50
N VAL A 51 -14.62 -2.25 -9.90
CA VAL A 51 -13.35 -1.89 -9.24
C VAL A 51 -13.60 -1.46 -7.79
N HIS A 52 -14.63 -0.66 -7.53
CA HIS A 52 -15.00 -0.28 -6.16
C HIS A 52 -15.35 -1.50 -5.31
N GLU A 53 -16.16 -2.42 -5.81
CA GLU A 53 -16.52 -3.67 -5.11
C GLU A 53 -15.27 -4.47 -4.72
N PHE A 54 -14.34 -4.67 -5.67
CA PHE A 54 -13.09 -5.38 -5.43
C PHE A 54 -12.27 -4.74 -4.28
N TYR A 55 -12.09 -3.42 -4.31
CA TYR A 55 -11.32 -2.72 -3.27
C TYR A 55 -12.09 -2.51 -1.96
N ASN A 56 -13.43 -2.50 -1.98
CA ASN A 56 -14.28 -2.52 -0.79
C ASN A 56 -14.10 -3.87 -0.06
N ALA A 57 -14.14 -4.99 -0.79
CA ALA A 57 -13.90 -6.32 -0.22
C ALA A 57 -12.49 -6.43 0.40
N ARG A 58 -11.47 -5.87 -0.26
CA ARG A 58 -10.10 -5.82 0.29
C ARG A 58 -10.04 -4.99 1.58
N ARG A 59 -10.70 -3.84 1.63
CA ARG A 59 -10.78 -3.03 2.86
C ARG A 59 -11.51 -3.77 3.97
N ALA A 60 -12.60 -4.45 3.65
CA ALA A 60 -13.33 -5.27 4.60
C ALA A 60 -12.43 -6.35 5.22
N GLN A 61 -11.65 -7.06 4.40
CA GLN A 61 -10.68 -8.04 4.89
C GLN A 61 -9.63 -7.39 5.80
N LEU A 62 -9.12 -6.21 5.45
CA LEU A 62 -8.12 -5.50 6.26
C LEU A 62 -8.66 -5.03 7.63
N ARG A 63 -9.99 -4.92 7.77
CA ARG A 63 -10.69 -4.62 9.03
C ARG A 63 -10.94 -5.87 9.88
N ASP A 64 -10.71 -7.07 9.37
CA ASP A 64 -10.87 -8.30 10.14
C ASP A 64 -9.94 -8.27 11.37
N PRO A 65 -10.46 -8.43 12.60
CA PRO A 65 -9.64 -8.44 13.82
C PRO A 65 -8.54 -9.50 13.85
N ALA A 66 -8.63 -10.55 13.02
CA ALA A 66 -7.59 -11.57 12.84
C ALA A 66 -6.41 -11.06 11.99
N VAL A 67 -6.62 -10.05 11.14
CA VAL A 67 -5.57 -9.45 10.31
C VAL A 67 -4.75 -8.48 11.15
N ARG A 68 -3.60 -8.95 11.65
CA ARG A 68 -2.70 -8.22 12.53
C ARG A 68 -1.27 -8.27 12.01
N PRO A 69 -0.42 -7.28 12.34
CA PRO A 69 1.00 -7.37 12.04
C PRO A 69 1.59 -8.64 12.67
N ASN A 70 2.35 -9.40 11.88
CA ASN A 70 3.04 -10.59 12.35
C ASN A 70 4.44 -10.26 12.89
N ALA A 71 5.19 -11.31 13.27
CA ALA A 71 6.53 -11.18 13.81
C ALA A 71 7.50 -10.42 12.87
N ALA A 72 7.39 -10.58 11.55
CA ALA A 72 8.24 -9.90 10.58
C ALA A 72 7.99 -8.38 10.58
N HIS A 73 6.73 -7.94 10.60
CA HIS A 73 6.39 -6.51 10.69
C HIS A 73 6.98 -5.89 11.96
N HIS A 74 6.81 -6.56 13.10
CA HIS A 74 7.36 -6.09 14.38
C HIS A 74 8.89 -6.10 14.40
N ALA A 75 9.54 -7.08 13.76
CA ALA A 75 10.99 -7.12 13.65
C ALA A 75 11.52 -5.94 12.83
N LEU A 76 10.91 -5.66 11.67
CA LEU A 76 11.26 -4.51 10.84
C LEU A 76 10.96 -3.18 11.53
N ALA A 77 9.87 -3.08 12.27
CA ALA A 77 9.56 -1.91 13.08
C ALA A 77 10.67 -1.59 14.09
N ARG A 78 11.12 -2.61 14.84
CA ARG A 78 12.23 -2.46 15.79
C ARG A 78 13.54 -2.11 15.09
N LEU A 79 13.85 -2.78 13.98
CA LEU A 79 15.07 -2.53 13.21
C LEU A 79 15.12 -1.08 12.71
N VAL A 80 14.06 -0.62 12.04
CA VAL A 80 13.99 0.73 11.45
C VAL A 80 13.98 1.81 12.54
N ALA A 81 13.33 1.55 13.68
CA ALA A 81 13.31 2.50 14.80
C ALA A 81 14.67 2.63 15.50
N ALA A 82 15.36 1.50 15.72
CA ALA A 82 16.64 1.46 16.41
C ALA A 82 17.84 1.73 15.50
N TRP A 83 17.65 1.83 14.18
CA TRP A 83 18.75 2.04 13.24
C TRP A 83 19.44 3.40 13.50
N PRO A 84 20.75 3.41 13.80
CA PRO A 84 21.46 4.63 14.17
C PRO A 84 21.74 5.57 12.98
N GLY A 85 21.62 5.07 11.74
CA GLY A 85 21.74 5.86 10.52
C GLY A 85 20.40 6.26 9.90
N GLU A 86 20.45 6.72 8.65
CA GLU A 86 19.24 6.87 7.82
C GLU A 86 18.59 5.50 7.59
N ALA A 87 17.26 5.43 7.72
CA ALA A 87 16.50 4.20 7.48
C ALA A 87 15.18 4.51 6.77
N LEU A 88 14.91 3.78 5.68
CA LEU A 88 13.69 3.89 4.91
C LEU A 88 13.09 2.50 4.64
N LEU A 89 11.87 2.27 5.11
CA LEU A 89 11.05 1.13 4.70
C LEU A 89 10.14 1.54 3.55
N VAL A 90 10.38 0.96 2.39
CA VAL A 90 9.53 1.02 1.21
C VAL A 90 8.68 -0.25 1.17
N THR A 91 7.37 -0.12 1.01
CA THR A 91 6.48 -1.26 0.86
C THR A 91 5.71 -1.17 -0.45
N GLN A 92 5.67 -2.28 -1.18
CA GLN A 92 4.80 -2.49 -2.33
C GLN A 92 3.36 -2.83 -1.90
N ASN A 93 3.16 -3.18 -0.63
CA ASN A 93 1.86 -3.54 -0.10
C ASN A 93 1.02 -2.28 0.10
N VAL A 94 -0.28 -2.44 -0.15
CA VAL A 94 -1.29 -1.40 0.10
C VAL A 94 -2.01 -1.57 1.43
N ASP A 95 -1.73 -2.67 2.16
CA ASP A 95 -2.18 -2.84 3.54
C ASP A 95 -1.48 -1.86 4.49
N ASP A 96 -2.01 -1.71 5.70
CA ASP A 96 -1.48 -0.82 6.73
C ASP A 96 -0.74 -1.57 7.85
N LEU A 97 -0.30 -2.82 7.63
CA LEU A 97 0.28 -3.65 8.70
C LEU A 97 1.62 -3.10 9.21
N HIS A 98 2.45 -2.54 8.33
CA HIS A 98 3.65 -1.80 8.75
C HIS A 98 3.30 -0.59 9.60
N ALA A 99 2.31 0.20 9.19
CA ALA A 99 1.88 1.38 9.94
C ALA A 99 1.37 1.00 11.34
N ARG A 100 0.60 -0.09 11.45
CA ARG A 100 0.12 -0.65 12.72
C ARG A 100 1.27 -1.17 13.60
N ALA A 101 2.33 -1.73 13.01
CA ALA A 101 3.50 -2.22 13.74
C ALA A 101 4.46 -1.10 14.19
N MET A 102 4.32 0.11 13.63
CA MET A 102 5.22 1.25 13.84
C MET A 102 4.50 2.49 14.39
N PRO A 103 3.71 2.38 15.48
CA PRO A 103 2.99 3.52 16.04
C PRO A 103 3.98 4.62 16.47
N GLY A 104 3.70 5.86 16.08
CA GLY A 104 4.55 7.00 16.41
C GLY A 104 5.84 7.11 15.57
N MET A 105 6.08 6.18 14.63
CA MET A 105 7.19 6.34 13.70
C MET A 105 6.91 7.50 12.74
N ALA A 106 7.92 8.33 12.51
CA ALA A 106 7.81 9.42 11.55
C ALA A 106 7.42 8.86 10.17
N ALA A 107 6.43 9.50 9.53
CA ALA A 107 6.02 9.17 8.15
C ALA A 107 7.21 9.22 7.16
N ALA A 108 8.27 9.93 7.51
CA ALA A 108 9.53 9.96 6.77
C ALA A 108 10.34 8.64 6.80
N ARG A 109 9.91 7.59 7.52
CA ARG A 109 10.58 6.27 7.54
C ARG A 109 9.77 5.14 6.89
N LEU A 110 8.51 5.37 6.55
CA LEU A 110 7.65 4.42 5.84
C LEU A 110 7.15 5.03 4.52
N LEU A 111 7.28 4.30 3.42
CA LEU A 111 6.84 4.72 2.09
C LEU A 111 6.03 3.61 1.41
N PRO A 112 4.68 3.72 1.38
CA PRO A 112 3.81 2.85 0.60
C PRO A 112 3.86 3.25 -0.88
N MET A 113 4.77 2.65 -1.65
CA MET A 113 5.04 3.08 -3.03
C MET A 113 3.87 2.80 -3.98
N HIS A 114 3.00 1.85 -3.63
CA HIS A 114 1.77 1.57 -4.40
C HIS A 114 0.51 2.19 -3.77
N GLY A 115 0.69 3.16 -2.88
CA GLY A 115 -0.41 3.80 -2.16
C GLY A 115 -0.94 2.94 -1.02
N GLU A 116 -2.14 3.29 -0.54
CA GLU A 116 -2.69 2.78 0.70
C GLU A 116 -4.17 2.47 0.54
N LEU A 117 -4.57 1.29 0.98
CA LEU A 117 -5.93 0.79 0.86
C LEU A 117 -6.91 1.57 1.76
N ARG A 118 -6.42 2.16 2.86
CA ARG A 118 -7.20 3.03 3.77
C ARG A 118 -7.21 4.49 3.33
N LYS A 119 -6.96 4.77 2.05
CA LYS A 119 -7.05 6.10 1.45
C LYS A 119 -7.82 6.05 0.14
N ALA A 120 -8.48 7.16 -0.19
CA ALA A 120 -9.14 7.38 -1.47
C ALA A 120 -8.66 8.69 -2.11
N ARG A 121 -8.61 8.72 -3.44
CA ARG A 121 -8.19 9.88 -4.24
C ARG A 121 -9.33 10.32 -5.16
N CYS A 122 -9.54 11.63 -5.27
CA CYS A 122 -10.45 12.20 -6.25
C CYS A 122 -9.73 12.42 -7.60
N LEU A 123 -10.29 11.89 -8.68
CA LEU A 123 -9.81 12.13 -10.05
C LEU A 123 -10.15 13.52 -10.61
N ARG A 124 -10.91 14.35 -9.87
CA ARG A 124 -11.29 15.70 -10.30
C ARG A 124 -10.37 16.77 -9.70
N CYS A 125 -10.19 16.74 -8.38
CA CYS A 125 -9.38 17.74 -7.66
C CYS A 125 -8.05 17.20 -7.13
N GLY A 126 -7.76 15.90 -7.28
CA GLY A 126 -6.52 15.28 -6.81
C GLY A 126 -6.45 15.04 -5.29
N ALA A 127 -7.42 15.52 -4.52
CA ALA A 127 -7.42 15.38 -3.07
C ALA A 127 -7.37 13.90 -2.64
N VAL A 128 -6.54 13.62 -1.63
CA VAL A 128 -6.40 12.30 -1.01
C VAL A 128 -6.91 12.37 0.42
N HIS A 129 -7.77 11.44 0.79
CA HIS A 129 -8.39 11.38 2.12
C HIS A 129 -8.17 10.01 2.76
N PRO A 130 -8.00 9.95 4.10
CA PRO A 130 -8.25 8.72 4.84
C PRO A 130 -9.65 8.21 4.52
N TRP A 131 -9.77 6.90 4.31
CA TRP A 131 -11.01 6.31 3.80
C TRP A 131 -11.21 4.88 4.27
N GLU A 132 -12.27 4.66 5.05
CA GLU A 132 -12.59 3.35 5.64
C GLU A 132 -13.90 2.76 5.13
N ALA A 133 -14.87 3.61 4.79
CA ALA A 133 -16.20 3.24 4.32
C ALA A 133 -16.19 2.83 2.83
N ASP A 134 -17.16 2.05 2.40
CA ASP A 134 -17.23 1.61 1.00
C ASP A 134 -17.30 2.78 0.01
N LEU A 135 -16.61 2.62 -1.14
CA LEU A 135 -16.68 3.54 -2.26
C LEU A 135 -17.77 3.08 -3.23
N SER A 136 -18.42 4.02 -3.89
CA SER A 136 -19.29 3.79 -5.03
C SER A 136 -19.18 4.94 -6.03
N THR A 137 -19.78 4.79 -7.20
CA THR A 137 -19.90 5.87 -8.19
C THR A 137 -20.70 7.06 -7.69
N ALA A 138 -21.51 6.90 -6.63
CA ALA A 138 -22.26 7.97 -5.99
C ALA A 138 -21.47 8.70 -4.90
N THR A 139 -20.31 8.20 -4.48
CA THR A 139 -19.52 8.82 -3.40
C THR A 139 -19.03 10.22 -3.81
N PRO A 140 -19.42 11.29 -3.10
CA PRO A 140 -18.88 12.63 -3.33
C PRO A 140 -17.48 12.77 -2.74
N CYS A 141 -16.63 13.55 -3.41
CA CYS A 141 -15.35 13.95 -2.84
C CYS A 141 -15.55 14.89 -1.64
N PRO A 142 -14.93 14.65 -0.47
CA PRO A 142 -15.02 15.58 0.66
C PRO A 142 -14.46 16.97 0.38
N ALA A 143 -13.49 17.10 -0.53
CA ALA A 143 -12.84 18.38 -0.83
C ALA A 143 -13.61 19.24 -1.85
N CYS A 144 -14.20 18.64 -2.90
CA CYS A 144 -14.86 19.39 -3.97
C CYS A 144 -16.35 19.08 -4.15
N GLY A 145 -16.92 18.15 -3.39
CA GLY A 145 -18.34 17.77 -3.44
C GLY A 145 -18.76 16.95 -4.67
N VAL A 146 -17.89 16.81 -5.67
CA VAL A 146 -18.23 16.10 -6.93
C VAL A 146 -18.23 14.59 -6.73
N ALA A 147 -19.32 13.93 -7.12
CA ALA A 147 -19.46 12.47 -7.14
C ALA A 147 -18.90 11.82 -8.42
N GLY A 148 -18.72 10.51 -8.40
CA GLY A 148 -18.24 9.73 -9.56
C GLY A 148 -16.75 9.83 -9.85
N GLY A 149 -16.00 10.64 -9.09
CA GLY A 149 -14.55 10.80 -9.25
C GLY A 149 -13.69 10.09 -8.21
N MET A 150 -14.30 9.50 -7.17
CA MET A 150 -13.56 8.87 -6.08
C MET A 150 -13.07 7.48 -6.47
N ARG A 151 -11.77 7.21 -6.27
CA ARG A 151 -11.16 5.89 -6.45
C ARG A 151 -10.28 5.51 -5.26
N PRO A 152 -9.95 4.22 -5.07
CA PRO A 152 -8.92 3.81 -4.12
C PRO A 152 -7.60 4.53 -4.39
N HIS A 153 -6.91 4.96 -3.34
CA HIS A 153 -5.58 5.55 -3.47
C HIS A 153 -4.52 4.44 -3.57
N VAL A 154 -4.65 3.63 -4.62
CA VAL A 154 -3.75 2.54 -4.96
C VAL A 154 -3.22 2.81 -6.36
N VAL A 155 -1.91 2.64 -6.55
CA VAL A 155 -1.25 2.69 -7.85
C VAL A 155 -1.63 1.44 -8.62
N TRP A 156 -2.19 1.63 -9.81
CA TRP A 156 -2.58 0.56 -10.70
C TRP A 156 -1.48 0.20 -11.69
N PHE A 157 -1.61 -0.97 -12.33
CA PHE A 157 -0.73 -1.32 -13.44
C PHE A 157 -0.86 -0.27 -14.56
N GLY A 158 0.28 0.18 -15.07
CA GLY A 158 0.36 1.30 -16.02
C GLY A 158 0.52 2.68 -15.36
N GLU A 159 0.36 2.80 -14.04
CA GLU A 159 0.62 4.05 -13.30
C GLU A 159 2.01 4.05 -12.66
N THR A 160 2.58 5.25 -12.49
CA THR A 160 3.87 5.44 -11.82
C THR A 160 3.76 5.24 -10.30
N PRO A 161 4.65 4.44 -9.67
CA PRO A 161 4.73 4.33 -8.22
C PRO A 161 4.97 5.68 -7.54
N LEU A 162 4.50 5.80 -6.29
CA LEU A 162 4.64 7.00 -5.48
C LEU A 162 6.05 7.09 -4.89
N GLY A 163 6.61 8.30 -4.92
CA GLY A 163 7.86 8.62 -4.21
C GLY A 163 9.12 8.02 -4.83
N LEU A 164 9.13 7.73 -6.14
CA LEU A 164 10.31 7.25 -6.84
C LEU A 164 11.54 8.13 -6.62
N ASP A 165 11.42 9.46 -6.73
CA ASP A 165 12.54 10.39 -6.47
C ASP A 165 13.16 10.21 -5.08
N ARG A 166 12.31 9.96 -4.06
CA ARG A 166 12.75 9.71 -2.68
C ARG A 166 13.43 8.34 -2.56
N ILE A 167 12.90 7.32 -3.24
CA ILE A 167 13.50 5.99 -3.28
C ILE A 167 14.86 6.06 -3.96
N GLU A 168 14.97 6.71 -5.12
CA GLU A 168 16.21 6.90 -5.86
C GLU A 168 17.26 7.64 -5.04
N ALA A 169 16.87 8.76 -4.41
CA ALA A 169 17.77 9.52 -3.54
C ALA A 169 18.26 8.70 -2.35
N ALA A 170 17.40 7.88 -1.74
CA ALA A 170 17.79 6.98 -0.66
C ALA A 170 18.73 5.88 -1.18
N MET A 171 18.40 5.25 -2.32
CA MET A 171 19.17 4.18 -2.94
C MET A 171 20.60 4.62 -3.26
N ALA A 172 20.79 5.88 -3.70
CA ALA A 172 22.12 6.44 -3.96
C ALA A 172 23.03 6.52 -2.72
N ARG A 173 22.46 6.52 -1.51
CA ARG A 173 23.18 6.52 -0.23
C ARG A 173 23.14 5.17 0.50
N CYS A 174 22.41 4.19 -0.05
CA CYS A 174 22.15 2.91 0.59
C CYS A 174 23.44 2.13 0.79
N GLY A 175 23.74 1.79 2.04
CA GLY A 175 24.84 0.88 2.36
C GLY A 175 24.36 -0.51 2.81
N LEU A 176 23.06 -0.67 3.10
CA LEU A 176 22.43 -1.96 3.36
C LEU A 176 21.01 -1.99 2.78
N PHE A 177 20.74 -2.94 1.90
CA PHE A 177 19.42 -3.17 1.31
C PHE A 177 18.85 -4.53 1.74
N LEU A 178 17.60 -4.53 2.21
CA LEU A 178 16.86 -5.75 2.57
C LEU A 178 15.64 -5.88 1.66
N SER A 179 15.51 -7.00 0.96
CA SER A 179 14.32 -7.33 0.17
C SER A 179 13.56 -8.47 0.84
N VAL A 180 12.32 -8.22 1.26
CA VAL A 180 11.55 -9.13 2.13
C VAL A 180 10.18 -9.43 1.52
N GLY A 181 9.89 -10.71 1.26
CA GLY A 181 8.56 -11.15 0.83
C GLY A 181 8.11 -10.60 -0.53
N THR A 182 9.05 -10.30 -1.42
CA THR A 182 8.77 -9.90 -2.80
C THR A 182 9.20 -10.97 -3.79
N SER A 183 8.65 -10.95 -5.02
CA SER A 183 8.74 -12.04 -5.99
C SER A 183 9.74 -11.84 -7.12
N GLY A 184 10.58 -10.80 -7.05
CA GLY A 184 11.47 -10.36 -8.13
C GLY A 184 11.41 -8.85 -8.29
#